data_AF-A0A957GMB7-F1
#
_entry.id   AF-A0A957GMB7-F1
#
_cell.length_a   1.000
_cell.length_b   1.000
_cell.length_c   1.000
_cell.angle_alpha   90.00
_cell.angle_beta   90.00
_cell.angle_gamma   90.00
#
_symmetry.space_group_name_H-M   'P 1'
#
loop_
_entity.id
_entity.type
_entity.pdbx_description
1 polymer ?
#
loop_
_entity_poly.entity_id
_entity_poly.type
_entity_poly.pdbx_seq_one_letter_code
_entity_poly.pdbx_strand_id
1 'polypeptide(L)'
;LIIDRGKLLYDGSLDALQTRFGGQRELVVDLAEPYSDVSVAGATVVARENGRVTYQFAREEVGASELIGRLSQRYRIQDLAVREPDIEATVRRIYEERLLEN
;
A
#
# COMPACT_ATOMS: atom_id res chain seq x y z
N LEU A 1 -6.30 -7.14 18.46
CA LEU A 1 -6.93 -8.11 19.39
C LEU A 1 -8.42 -8.13 19.10
N ILE A 2 -8.88 -9.01 18.20
CA ILE A 2 -10.32 -9.21 17.92
C ILE A 2 -10.68 -10.58 18.48
N ILE A 3 -11.64 -10.60 19.40
CA ILE A 3 -12.15 -11.79 20.06
C ILE A 3 -13.50 -12.11 19.40
N ASP A 4 -13.53 -13.11 18.54
CA ASP A 4 -14.77 -13.84 18.24
C ASP A 4 -14.49 -15.35 18.36
N ARG A 5 -15.28 -16.01 19.20
CA ARG A 5 -15.41 -17.48 19.36
C ARG A 5 -14.14 -18.34 19.51
N GLY A 6 -13.14 -17.88 20.26
CA GLY A 6 -12.18 -18.77 20.94
C GLY A 6 -11.31 -19.68 20.06
N LYS A 7 -11.23 -19.45 18.74
CA LYS A 7 -10.24 -20.11 17.88
C LYS A 7 -9.15 -19.11 17.54
N LEU A 8 -7.99 -19.35 18.12
CA LEU A 8 -6.76 -18.62 17.88
C LEU A 8 -6.42 -18.72 16.37
N LEU A 9 -6.77 -17.71 15.57
CA LEU A 9 -6.39 -17.63 14.15
C LEU A 9 -4.97 -17.07 14.01
N TYR A 10 -4.06 -17.56 14.84
CA TYR A 10 -2.62 -17.26 14.76
C TYR A 10 -1.90 -18.55 14.41
N ASP A 11 -2.23 -19.08 13.24
CA ASP A 11 -1.47 -20.13 12.56
C ASP A 11 -0.74 -19.44 11.40
N GLY A 12 0.55 -19.70 11.22
CA GLY A 12 1.45 -19.00 10.29
C GLY A 12 0.94 -18.89 8.84
N SER A 13 -0.13 -19.61 8.49
CA SER A 13 -1.02 -19.35 7.36
C SER A 13 -1.42 -17.87 7.20
N LEU A 14 -1.78 -17.15 8.26
CA LEU A 14 -2.20 -15.75 8.17
C LEU A 14 -1.02 -14.82 7.85
N ASP A 15 0.17 -15.07 8.41
CA ASP A 15 1.40 -14.33 8.14
C ASP A 15 1.91 -14.59 6.71
N ALA A 16 1.82 -15.85 6.25
CA ALA A 16 2.11 -16.22 4.86
C ALA A 16 1.13 -15.58 3.87
N LEU A 17 -0.16 -15.48 4.23
CA LEU A 17 -1.15 -14.75 3.46
C LEU A 17 -0.90 -13.25 3.49
N GLN A 18 -0.53 -12.67 4.63
CA GLN A 18 -0.12 -11.26 4.72
C GLN A 18 1.12 -10.97 3.85
N THR A 19 2.04 -11.92 3.77
CA THR A 19 3.23 -11.81 2.94
C THR A 19 2.89 -11.95 1.46
N ARG A 20 1.96 -12.84 1.10
CA ARG A 20 1.58 -13.14 -0.29
C ARG A 20 0.54 -12.17 -0.86
N PHE A 21 -0.32 -11.64 -0.02
CA PHE A 21 -1.40 -10.70 -0.33
C PHE A 21 -1.15 -9.33 0.31
N GLY A 22 0.09 -9.08 0.73
CA GLY A 22 0.64 -7.83 1.27
C GLY A 22 0.43 -6.60 0.39
N GLY A 23 -0.14 -6.81 -0.80
CA GLY A 23 -0.80 -5.81 -1.61
C GLY A 23 0.12 -4.76 -2.19
N GLN A 24 -0.47 -3.94 -3.03
CA GLN A 24 0.15 -2.73 -3.51
C GLN A 24 0.07 -1.67 -2.41
N ARG A 25 1.21 -1.12 -1.99
CA ARG A 25 1.27 -0.02 -1.03
C ARG A 25 1.00 1.29 -1.75
N GLU A 26 0.52 2.28 -1.00
CA GLU A 26 0.38 3.63 -1.51
C GLU A 26 1.35 4.59 -0.82
N LEU A 27 2.00 5.43 -1.59
CA LEU A 27 2.73 6.59 -1.12
C LEU A 27 1.96 7.82 -1.58
N VAL A 28 1.39 8.54 -0.63
CA VAL A 28 0.73 9.82 -0.88
C VAL A 28 1.74 10.92 -0.65
N VAL A 29 1.90 11.81 -1.61
CA VAL A 29 2.90 12.88 -1.57
C VAL A 29 2.24 14.20 -1.90
N ASP A 30 2.39 15.18 -1.02
CA ASP A 30 2.05 16.57 -1.30
C ASP A 30 3.29 17.26 -1.87
N LEU A 31 3.18 17.71 -3.11
CA LEU A 31 4.23 18.44 -3.80
C LEU A 31 4.08 19.93 -3.49
N ALA A 32 5.19 20.59 -3.17
CA ALA A 32 5.22 22.01 -2.86
C ALA A 32 4.98 22.89 -4.10
N GLU A 33 5.16 22.32 -5.30
CA GLU A 33 5.10 23.00 -6.58
C GLU A 33 4.31 22.14 -7.58
N PRO A 34 3.63 22.77 -8.56
CA PRO A 34 3.00 22.02 -9.65
C PRO A 34 4.05 21.52 -10.64
N TYR A 35 4.09 20.20 -10.87
CA TYR A 35 4.95 19.58 -11.87
C TYR A 35 4.11 19.03 -13.04
N SER A 36 4.55 19.22 -14.29
CA SER A 36 3.82 18.67 -15.45
C SER A 36 3.86 17.15 -15.46
N ASP A 37 5.04 16.57 -15.20
CA ASP A 37 5.26 15.13 -15.05
C ASP A 37 5.63 14.77 -13.61
N VAL A 38 4.95 13.75 -13.10
CA VAL A 38 5.12 13.20 -11.76
C VAL A 38 5.43 11.70 -11.82
N SER A 39 5.85 11.18 -12.98
CA SER A 39 6.18 9.77 -13.15
C SER A 39 7.47 9.39 -12.41
N VAL A 40 7.50 8.18 -11.84
CA VAL A 40 8.66 7.65 -11.14
C VAL A 40 8.79 6.15 -11.38
N ALA A 41 10.01 5.67 -11.58
CA ALA A 41 10.26 4.26 -11.79
C ALA A 41 9.94 3.46 -10.52
N GLY A 42 9.26 2.32 -10.70
CA GLY A 42 8.86 1.43 -9.60
C GLY A 42 7.55 1.82 -8.91
N ALA A 43 6.84 2.86 -9.38
CA ALA A 43 5.50 3.16 -8.90
C ALA A 43 4.60 3.71 -10.02
N THR A 44 3.30 3.46 -9.88
CA THR A 44 2.27 3.96 -10.81
C THR A 44 1.47 5.06 -10.13
N VAL A 45 1.22 6.17 -10.82
CA VAL A 45 0.34 7.22 -10.29
C VAL A 45 -1.11 6.76 -10.44
N VAL A 46 -1.81 6.61 -9.32
CA VAL A 46 -3.23 6.16 -9.29
C VAL A 46 -4.20 7.29 -9.00
N ALA A 47 -3.73 8.39 -8.40
CA ALA A 47 -4.52 9.59 -8.18
C ALA A 47 -3.65 10.84 -8.17
N ARG A 48 -4.21 11.97 -8.61
CA ARG A 48 -3.54 13.26 -8.61
C ARG A 48 -4.56 14.40 -8.48
N GLU A 49 -4.48 15.16 -7.40
CA GLU A 49 -5.42 16.25 -7.09
C GLU A 49 -4.70 17.37 -6.34
N ASN A 50 -4.84 18.63 -6.79
CA ASN A 50 -4.36 19.82 -6.06
C ASN A 50 -2.90 19.75 -5.55
N GLY A 51 -1.98 19.17 -6.33
CA GLY A 51 -0.57 19.01 -5.93
C GLY A 51 -0.28 17.77 -5.07
N ARG A 52 -1.31 17.05 -4.63
CA ARG A 52 -1.20 15.73 -4.02
C ARG A 52 -1.18 14.65 -5.10
N VAL A 53 -0.24 13.71 -4.99
CA VAL A 53 -0.10 12.57 -5.89
C VAL A 53 -0.08 11.28 -5.06
N THR A 54 -0.87 10.30 -5.46
CA THR A 54 -0.86 8.97 -4.88
C THR A 54 -0.15 8.01 -5.83
N TYR A 55 0.94 7.43 -5.34
CA TYR A 55 1.74 6.43 -6.03
C TYR A 55 1.41 5.06 -5.48
N GLN A 56 1.12 4.11 -6.34
CA GLN A 56 0.94 2.71 -5.99
C GLN A 56 2.19 1.92 -6.37
N PHE A 57 2.70 1.09 -5.46
CA PHE A 57 3.93 0.31 -5.67
C PHE A 57 3.90 -1.03 -4.94
N ALA A 58 4.55 -2.04 -5.52
CA ALA A 58 4.72 -3.35 -4.91
C ALA A 58 5.95 -3.35 -4.00
N ARG A 59 5.80 -3.88 -2.79
CA ARG A 59 6.89 -3.94 -1.80
C ARG A 59 8.06 -4.81 -2.28
N GLU A 60 7.79 -5.78 -3.15
CA GLU A 60 8.78 -6.68 -3.76
C GLU A 60 9.61 -5.98 -4.85
N GLU A 61 9.08 -4.93 -5.46
CA GLU A 61 9.75 -4.18 -6.54
C GLU A 61 10.54 -2.98 -6.03
N VAL A 62 9.97 -2.21 -5.10
CA VAL A 62 10.64 -1.03 -4.53
C VAL A 62 10.21 -0.79 -3.08
N GLY A 63 11.18 -0.47 -2.23
CA GLY A 63 10.92 -0.06 -0.86
C GLY A 63 10.39 1.37 -0.78
N ALA A 64 9.54 1.67 0.21
CA ALA A 64 9.01 3.02 0.42
C ALA A 64 10.12 4.06 0.56
N SER A 65 11.16 3.77 1.34
CA SER A 65 12.31 4.68 1.54
C SER A 65 13.06 4.98 0.25
N GLU A 66 13.22 3.97 -0.62
CA GLU A 66 13.88 4.14 -1.92
C GLU A 66 13.03 5.00 -2.86
N LEU A 67 11.72 4.74 -2.90
CA LEU A 67 10.78 5.53 -3.69
C LEU A 67 10.74 7.00 -3.22
N ILE A 68 10.69 7.23 -1.91
CA ILE A 68 10.78 8.57 -1.31
C ILE A 68 12.09 9.25 -1.71
N GLY A 69 13.22 8.54 -1.66
CA GLY A 69 14.51 9.04 -2.10
C GLY A 69 14.49 9.52 -3.55
N ARG A 70 13.99 8.68 -4.47
CA ARG A 70 13.86 9.03 -5.91
C ARG A 70 12.97 10.26 -6.12
N LEU A 71 11.86 10.36 -5.39
CA LEU A 71 10.95 11.50 -5.49
C LEU A 71 11.59 12.78 -4.94
N SER A 72 12.27 12.71 -3.80
CA SER A 72 12.91 13.87 -3.17
C SER A 72 14.06 14.48 -3.99
N GLN A 73 14.67 13.69 -4.87
CA GLN A 73 15.71 14.17 -5.80
C GLN A 73 15.13 14.95 -6.99
N ARG A 74 13.85 14.72 -7.32
CA ARG A 74 13.19 15.28 -8.51
C ARG A 74 12.17 16.35 -8.19
N TYR A 75 11.54 16.25 -7.03
CA TYR A 75 10.42 17.08 -6.64
C TYR A 75 10.62 17.65 -5.25
N ARG A 76 10.11 18.87 -5.05
CA ARG A 76 10.03 19.46 -3.72
C ARG A 76 8.79 18.90 -3.00
N ILE A 77 9.05 18.05 -2.01
CA ILE A 77 7.99 17.43 -1.20
C ILE A 77 7.67 18.33 0.00
N GLN A 78 6.39 18.60 0.22
CA GLN A 78 5.88 19.32 1.39
C GLN A 78 5.51 18.36 2.52
N ASP A 79 4.82 17.26 2.19
CA ASP A 79 4.41 16.22 3.14
C ASP A 79 4.31 14.86 2.43
N LEU A 80 4.38 13.78 3.18
CA LEU A 80 4.20 12.42 2.65
C LEU A 80 3.59 11.47 3.68
N ALA A 81 2.82 10.50 3.19
CA ALA A 81 2.26 9.43 3.98
C ALA A 81 2.37 8.10 3.23
N VAL A 82 2.89 7.07 3.91
CA VAL A 82 2.86 5.69 3.41
C VAL A 82 1.61 5.02 3.96
N ARG A 83 0.79 4.45 3.08
CA ARG A 83 -0.37 3.65 3.45
C ARG A 83 -0.09 2.20 3.09
N GLU A 84 -0.25 1.35 4.09
CA GLU A 84 -0.24 -0.09 3.90
C GLU A 84 -1.64 -0.53 3.48
N PRO A 85 -1.74 -1.51 2.57
CA PRO A 85 -3.03 -2.11 2.28
C PRO A 85 -3.60 -2.72 3.56
N ASP A 86 -4.92 -2.61 3.74
CA ASP A 86 -5.61 -3.22 4.87
C ASP A 86 -5.62 -4.73 4.67
N ILE A 87 -4.60 -5.38 5.24
CA ILE A 87 -4.41 -6.81 5.06
C ILE A 87 -5.51 -7.58 5.78
N GLU A 88 -6.00 -7.09 6.92
CA GLU A 88 -7.09 -7.74 7.64
C GLU A 88 -8.36 -7.78 6.80
N ALA A 89 -8.71 -6.68 6.14
CA ALA A 89 -9.86 -6.63 5.23
C ALA A 89 -9.66 -7.53 4.00
N THR A 90 -8.44 -7.54 3.43
CA THR A 90 -8.12 -8.36 2.26
C THR A 90 -8.21 -9.85 2.56
N VAL A 91 -7.64 -10.30 3.69
CA VAL A 91 -7.74 -11.71 4.11
C VAL A 91 -9.19 -12.07 4.45
N ARG A 92 -9.93 -11.18 5.14
CA ARG A 92 -11.34 -11.40 5.44
C ARG A 92 -12.16 -11.64 4.18
N ARG A 93 -12.01 -10.80 3.15
CA ARG A 93 -12.72 -10.96 1.87
C ARG A 93 -12.42 -12.31 1.20
N ILE A 94 -11.15 -12.72 1.15
CA ILE A 94 -10.76 -14.01 0.55
C ILE A 94 -11.38 -15.17 1.34
N TYR A 95 -11.40 -15.09 2.66
CA TYR A 95 -12.00 -16.13 3.50
C TYR A 95 -13.53 -16.17 3.35
N GLU A 96 -14.19 -15.02 3.31
CA GLU A 96 -15.64 -14.90 3.08
C GLU A 96 -16.05 -15.43 1.70
N GLU A 97 -15.32 -15.08 0.63
CA GLU A 97 -15.58 -15.60 -0.72
C GLU A 97 -15.45 -17.13 -0.79
N ARG A 98 -14.46 -17.70 -0.09
CA ARG A 98 -14.21 -19.15 -0.06
C ARG A 98 -15.13 -19.93 0.89
N LEU A 99 -15.74 -19.27 1.88
CA LEU A 99 -16.72 -19.89 2.78
C LEU A 99 -18.12 -19.98 2.17
N LEU A 100 -18.45 -19.08 1.23
CA LEU A 100 -19.75 -19.07 0.55
C LEU A 100 -19.85 -20.12 -0.59
N GLU A 101 -18.76 -20.84 -0.89
CA GLU A 101 -18.72 -21.93 -1.87
C GLU A 101 -19.01 -23.33 -1.28
N ASN A 102 -19.52 -23.44 -0.04
CA ASN A 102 -19.99 -24.73 0.54
C ASN A 102 -21.44 -24.68 1.02
#